data_AF-A0A1N6DKH6-F1
#
_entry.id   AF-A0A1N6DKH6-F1
#
_cell.length_a   1.000
_cell.length_b   1.000
_cell.length_c   1.000
_cell.angle_alpha   90.00
_cell.angle_beta   90.00
_cell.angle_gamma   90.00
#
_symmetry.space_group_name_H-M   'P 1'
#
loop_
_entity.id
_entity.type
_entity.pdbx_description
1 polymer ?
#
loop_
_entity_poly.entity_id
_entity_poly.type
_entity_poly.pdbx_seq_one_letter_code
_entity_poly.pdbx_strand_id
1 'polypeptide(L)'
;MPPRSSRPWYREPRLWLEAFVIVNIAFLSLDIWLAHSVNKFAHPAESIPLYFSIVAPLVLLAALGLGEGLGYRAAWRDLGYFVGWIAVGIGLIGLVLHLDSRFFEERTIKSLVYAAPFAAPLAYTGLGLLLIVNRMIPDDAAEWSYWVLLMALGGFLGNFVFSLTDHAQNGFFHATEWIPVVSSSFAVGFLTAPFLTSIGRKFLRLSGLVLLAQAGVGLLGAYYHLAADLQGPAPSLLTNLIDGAPVFAPLLFPNLVLLAGIALWTLRDHIEQDADAISSTI
;
A
#
# COMPACT_ATOMS: atom_id res chain seq x y z
N MET A 1 -11.64 -24.42 -16.89
CA MET A 1 -10.91 -23.15 -16.66
C MET A 1 -10.73 -22.45 -17.99
N PRO A 2 -11.00 -21.15 -18.10
CA PRO A 2 -10.98 -20.45 -19.37
C PRO A 2 -9.56 -20.41 -19.98
N PRO A 3 -9.46 -20.39 -21.32
CA PRO A 3 -8.20 -20.40 -22.05
C PRO A 3 -7.33 -19.18 -21.73
N ARG A 4 -6.07 -19.17 -22.20
CA ARG A 4 -5.21 -17.96 -22.20
C ARG A 4 -6.05 -16.78 -22.67
N SER A 5 -6.08 -15.71 -21.87
CA SER A 5 -6.68 -14.45 -22.28
C SER A 5 -6.05 -14.07 -23.62
N SER A 6 -6.87 -13.85 -24.64
CA SER A 6 -6.41 -13.28 -25.92
C SER A 6 -6.11 -11.79 -25.79
N ARG A 7 -6.33 -11.19 -24.61
CA ARG A 7 -6.08 -9.79 -24.36
C ARG A 7 -4.58 -9.58 -24.10
N PRO A 8 -4.02 -8.45 -24.54
CA PRO A 8 -2.66 -8.08 -24.18
C PRO A 8 -2.51 -7.95 -22.66
N TRP A 9 -1.35 -8.37 -22.11
CA TRP A 9 -1.05 -8.36 -20.67
C TRP A 9 -1.32 -7.00 -19.99
N TYR A 10 -1.08 -5.88 -20.68
CA TYR A 10 -1.29 -4.54 -20.14
C TYR A 10 -2.77 -4.18 -19.92
N ARG A 11 -3.71 -5.00 -20.42
CA ARG A 11 -5.15 -4.89 -20.19
C ARG A 11 -5.66 -5.86 -19.11
N GLU A 12 -4.76 -6.54 -18.39
CA GLU A 12 -5.12 -7.53 -17.37
C GLU A 12 -4.89 -6.95 -15.96
N PRO A 13 -5.95 -6.54 -15.25
CA PRO A 13 -5.83 -5.92 -13.93
C PRO A 13 -5.10 -6.80 -12.92
N ARG A 14 -5.23 -8.13 -13.01
CA ARG A 14 -4.50 -9.08 -12.14
C ARG A 14 -3.00 -8.96 -12.24
N LEU A 15 -2.48 -8.77 -13.46
CA LEU A 15 -1.04 -8.65 -13.68
C LEU A 15 -0.51 -7.32 -13.13
N TRP A 16 -1.29 -6.24 -13.25
CA TRP A 16 -0.97 -4.97 -12.61
C TRP A 16 -0.99 -5.06 -11.09
N LEU A 17 -1.97 -5.75 -10.50
CA LEU A 17 -2.01 -5.97 -9.07
C LEU A 17 -0.85 -6.85 -8.59
N GLU A 18 -0.51 -7.90 -9.35
CA GLU A 18 0.63 -8.77 -9.04
C GLU A 18 1.95 -7.98 -9.08
N ALA A 19 2.16 -7.20 -10.14
CA ALA A 19 3.34 -6.33 -10.28
C ALA A 19 3.39 -5.30 -9.15
N PHE A 20 2.26 -4.68 -8.80
CA PHE A 20 2.15 -3.77 -7.67
C PHE A 20 2.63 -4.45 -6.38
N VAL A 21 2.14 -5.66 -6.07
CA VAL A 21 2.54 -6.36 -4.84
C VAL A 21 4.03 -6.75 -4.86
N ILE A 22 4.54 -7.28 -5.98
CA ILE A 22 5.95 -7.66 -6.12
C ILE A 22 6.87 -6.46 -5.85
N VAL A 23 6.58 -5.32 -6.49
CA VAL A 23 7.35 -4.08 -6.33
C VAL A 23 7.27 -3.60 -4.88
N ASN A 24 6.08 -3.56 -4.28
CA ASN A 24 5.92 -3.12 -2.90
C ASN A 24 6.66 -4.00 -1.89
N ILE A 25 6.55 -5.33 -2.01
CA ILE A 25 7.28 -6.25 -1.13
C ILE A 25 8.80 -6.04 -1.28
N ALA A 26 9.29 -5.82 -2.51
CA ALA A 26 10.71 -5.53 -2.73
C ALA A 26 11.12 -4.20 -2.09
N PHE A 27 10.34 -3.13 -2.25
CA PHE A 27 10.65 -1.82 -1.63
C PHE A 27 10.58 -1.85 -0.10
N LEU A 28 9.74 -2.71 0.50
CA LEU A 28 9.73 -2.91 1.95
C LEU A 28 11.10 -3.37 2.47
N SER A 29 11.92 -4.08 1.67
CA SER A 29 13.29 -4.44 2.09
C SER A 29 14.14 -3.19 2.37
N LEU A 30 14.01 -2.16 1.55
CA LEU A 30 14.74 -0.91 1.70
C LEU A 30 14.22 -0.07 2.87
N ASP A 31 12.89 0.00 3.01
CA ASP A 31 12.23 0.70 4.10
C ASP A 31 12.59 0.10 5.47
N ILE A 32 12.51 -1.23 5.60
CA ILE A 32 12.90 -1.96 6.82
C ILE A 32 14.38 -1.78 7.11
N TRP A 33 15.22 -1.85 6.08
CA TRP A 33 16.65 -1.63 6.24
C TRP A 33 16.95 -0.24 6.79
N LEU A 34 16.33 0.82 6.27
CA LEU A 34 16.50 2.16 6.82
C LEU A 34 15.97 2.26 8.25
N ALA A 35 14.73 1.84 8.50
CA ALA A 35 14.06 1.97 9.79
C ALA A 35 14.80 1.24 10.92
N HIS A 36 15.26 0.01 10.67
CA HIS A 36 15.99 -0.78 11.67
C HIS A 36 17.51 -0.59 11.62
N SER A 37 18.03 0.25 10.72
CA SER A 37 19.44 0.66 10.81
C SER A 37 19.67 1.61 11.99
N VAL A 38 18.66 2.38 12.39
CA VAL A 38 18.71 3.28 13.57
C VAL A 38 19.08 2.51 14.84
N ASN A 39 18.53 1.31 15.03
CA ASN A 39 18.83 0.44 16.17
C ASN A 39 19.79 -0.71 15.84
N LYS A 40 20.34 -0.75 14.62
CA LYS A 40 21.27 -1.78 14.13
C LYS A 40 20.70 -3.21 14.20
N PHE A 41 19.41 -3.38 13.98
CA PHE A 41 18.73 -4.68 14.10
C PHE A 41 18.99 -5.34 15.46
N ALA A 42 18.76 -4.58 16.54
CA ALA A 42 19.03 -5.02 17.91
C ALA A 42 18.30 -6.33 18.28
N HIS A 43 17.15 -6.61 17.66
CA HIS A 43 16.42 -7.84 17.85
C HIS A 43 16.43 -8.73 16.60
N PRO A 44 16.76 -10.03 16.71
CA PRO A 44 16.79 -10.93 15.55
C PRO A 44 15.47 -11.01 14.77
N ALA A 45 14.34 -10.78 15.45
CA ALA A 45 13.02 -10.75 14.82
C ALA A 45 12.87 -9.63 13.78
N GLU A 46 13.63 -8.54 13.90
CA GLU A 46 13.60 -7.40 12.96
C GLU A 46 14.16 -7.77 11.58
N SER A 47 15.01 -8.80 11.51
CA SER A 47 15.58 -9.27 10.23
C SER A 47 14.63 -10.18 9.45
N ILE A 48 13.62 -10.79 10.09
CA ILE A 48 12.66 -11.68 9.43
C ILE A 48 11.94 -10.98 8.26
N PRO A 49 11.28 -9.82 8.46
CA PRO A 49 10.59 -9.16 7.37
C PRO A 49 11.56 -8.67 6.27
N LEU A 50 12.79 -8.26 6.64
CA LEU A 50 13.82 -7.89 5.66
C LEU A 50 14.14 -9.05 4.69
N TYR A 51 14.47 -10.23 5.21
CA TYR A 51 14.78 -11.40 4.38
C TYR A 51 13.57 -11.86 3.57
N PHE A 52 12.39 -11.86 4.18
CA PHE A 52 11.16 -12.18 3.46
C PHE A 52 10.94 -11.23 2.27
N SER A 53 11.13 -9.92 2.47
CA SER A 53 10.98 -8.91 1.40
C SER A 53 12.02 -9.03 0.28
N ILE A 54 13.17 -9.65 0.52
CA ILE A 54 14.15 -9.96 -0.53
C ILE A 54 13.76 -11.23 -1.29
N VAL A 55 13.32 -12.28 -0.58
CA VAL A 55 13.06 -13.60 -1.18
C VAL A 55 11.70 -13.67 -1.87
N ALA A 56 10.66 -13.10 -1.27
CA ALA A 56 9.29 -13.21 -1.77
C ALA A 56 9.10 -12.63 -3.19
N PRO A 57 9.65 -11.46 -3.57
CA PRO A 57 9.57 -10.96 -4.93
C PRO A 57 10.21 -11.91 -5.95
N LEU A 58 11.33 -12.55 -5.60
CA LEU A 58 11.99 -13.52 -6.48
C LEU A 58 11.11 -14.77 -6.68
N VAL A 59 10.49 -15.26 -5.61
CA VAL A 59 9.55 -16.38 -5.67
C VAL A 59 8.33 -16.01 -6.53
N LEU A 60 7.75 -14.83 -6.34
CA LEU A 60 6.60 -14.36 -7.11
C LEU A 60 6.93 -14.13 -8.59
N LEU A 61 8.11 -13.58 -8.91
CA LEU A 61 8.57 -13.43 -10.29
C LEU A 61 8.78 -14.78 -10.97
N ALA A 62 9.39 -15.74 -10.27
CA ALA A 62 9.52 -17.10 -10.77
C ALA A 62 8.13 -17.74 -10.97
N ALA A 63 7.23 -17.58 -10.01
CA ALA A 63 5.85 -18.07 -10.09
C ALA A 63 5.11 -17.50 -11.30
N LEU A 64 5.22 -16.18 -11.53
CA LEU A 64 4.62 -15.49 -12.66
C LEU A 64 5.20 -15.99 -13.99
N GLY A 65 6.53 -16.15 -14.09
CA GLY A 65 7.19 -16.69 -15.28
C GLY A 65 6.79 -18.13 -15.59
N LEU A 66 6.67 -18.98 -14.57
CA LEU A 66 6.17 -20.35 -14.70
C LEU A 66 4.70 -20.39 -15.13
N GLY A 67 3.86 -19.54 -14.55
CA GLY A 67 2.42 -19.47 -14.84
C GLY A 67 2.12 -18.92 -16.24
N GLU A 68 2.57 -17.70 -16.52
CA GLU A 68 2.27 -16.99 -17.76
C GLU A 68 3.15 -17.43 -18.92
N GLY A 69 4.43 -17.72 -18.68
CA GLY A 69 5.38 -18.12 -19.71
C GLY A 69 5.22 -19.59 -20.11
N LEU A 70 5.24 -20.48 -19.12
CA LEU A 70 5.29 -21.94 -19.32
C LEU A 70 3.94 -22.66 -19.11
N GLY A 71 2.89 -21.94 -18.69
CA GLY A 71 1.56 -22.51 -18.52
C GLY A 71 1.33 -23.25 -17.20
N TYR A 72 2.27 -23.20 -16.24
CA TYR A 72 2.13 -23.83 -14.92
C TYR A 72 1.28 -22.99 -13.96
N ARG A 73 0.00 -22.79 -14.31
CA ARG A 73 -0.93 -21.92 -13.55
C ARG A 73 -1.14 -22.35 -12.09
N ALA A 74 -1.08 -23.65 -11.80
CA ALA A 74 -1.17 -24.16 -10.44
C ALA A 74 0.00 -23.66 -9.58
N ALA A 75 1.23 -23.70 -10.09
CA ALA A 75 2.41 -23.20 -9.38
C ALA A 75 2.31 -21.69 -9.12
N TRP A 76 1.86 -20.90 -10.09
CA TRP A 76 1.65 -19.45 -9.90
C TRP A 76 0.64 -19.14 -8.80
N ARG A 77 -0.49 -19.86 -8.81
CA ARG A 77 -1.54 -19.74 -7.78
C ARG A 77 -1.01 -20.13 -6.41
N ASP A 78 -0.44 -21.32 -6.29
CA ASP A 78 -0.08 -21.92 -5.00
C ASP A 78 1.09 -21.18 -4.35
N LEU A 79 2.11 -20.78 -5.12
CA LEU A 79 3.23 -19.96 -4.62
C LEU A 79 2.76 -18.59 -4.14
N GLY A 80 1.82 -17.95 -4.83
CA GLY A 80 1.33 -16.66 -4.36
C GLY A 80 0.38 -16.76 -3.16
N TYR A 81 -0.37 -17.86 -2.99
CA TYR A 81 -1.06 -18.11 -1.72
C TYR A 81 -0.07 -18.31 -0.58
N PHE A 82 0.99 -19.09 -0.82
CA PHE A 82 2.04 -19.32 0.17
C PHE A 82 2.70 -18.01 0.62
N VAL A 83 3.14 -17.19 -0.34
CA VAL A 83 3.71 -15.87 -0.04
C VAL A 83 2.69 -14.95 0.63
N GLY A 84 1.43 -14.94 0.16
CA GLY A 84 0.36 -14.13 0.71
C GLY A 84 0.06 -14.43 2.18
N TRP A 85 -0.08 -15.70 2.55
CA TRP A 85 -0.32 -16.09 3.95
C TRP A 85 0.87 -15.83 4.87
N ILE A 86 2.10 -16.02 4.38
CA ILE A 86 3.30 -15.66 5.15
C ILE A 86 3.36 -14.16 5.38
N ALA A 87 3.07 -13.33 4.36
CA ALA A 87 3.01 -11.88 4.50
C ALA A 87 1.96 -11.47 5.55
N VAL A 88 0.76 -12.04 5.52
CA VAL A 88 -0.26 -11.82 6.56
C VAL A 88 0.27 -12.19 7.95
N GLY A 89 0.92 -13.34 8.08
CA GLY A 89 1.52 -13.76 9.35
C GLY A 89 2.59 -12.78 9.86
N ILE A 90 3.52 -12.38 9.00
CA ILE A 90 4.58 -11.41 9.31
C ILE A 90 3.97 -10.07 9.74
N GLY A 91 2.96 -9.58 9.03
CA GLY A 91 2.34 -8.29 9.36
C GLY A 91 1.61 -8.30 10.69
N LEU A 92 0.84 -9.36 10.99
CA LEU A 92 0.13 -9.49 12.26
C LEU A 92 1.08 -9.71 13.45
N ILE A 93 2.08 -10.59 13.31
CA ILE A 93 3.09 -10.83 14.35
C ILE A 93 3.92 -9.57 14.58
N GLY A 94 4.36 -8.91 13.50
CA GLY A 94 5.12 -7.67 13.56
C GLY A 94 4.37 -6.54 14.24
N LEU A 95 3.05 -6.41 14.01
CA LEU A 95 2.19 -5.47 14.72
C LEU A 95 2.22 -5.74 16.23
N VAL A 96 2.03 -6.99 16.65
CA VAL A 96 2.05 -7.36 18.07
C VAL A 96 3.40 -7.02 18.72
N LEU A 97 4.51 -7.37 18.05
CA LEU A 97 5.86 -7.06 18.54
C LEU A 97 6.13 -5.55 18.61
N HIS A 98 5.63 -4.75 17.65
CA HIS A 98 5.75 -3.29 17.68
C HIS A 98 4.92 -2.66 18.80
N LEU A 99 3.75 -3.21 19.11
CA LEU A 99 2.95 -2.74 20.25
C LEU A 99 3.64 -3.07 21.58
N ASP A 100 4.27 -4.24 21.69
CA ASP A 100 4.97 -4.69 22.89
C ASP A 100 6.18 -3.80 23.25
N SER A 101 6.91 -3.30 22.24
CA SER A 101 8.19 -2.61 22.46
C SER A 101 8.12 -1.17 22.99
N ARG A 102 6.98 -0.48 22.90
CA ARG A 102 6.83 0.94 23.35
C ARG A 102 5.43 1.31 23.87
N PHE A 103 4.36 0.74 23.30
CA PHE A 103 2.99 1.19 23.62
C PHE A 103 2.52 0.73 25.01
N PHE A 104 2.96 -0.45 25.46
CA PHE A 104 2.51 -1.02 26.74
C PHE A 104 3.27 -0.54 27.99
N GLU A 105 4.42 0.14 27.84
CA GLU A 105 5.13 0.71 28.99
C GLU A 105 4.41 1.94 29.57
N GLU A 106 3.92 2.85 28.71
CA GLU A 106 3.33 4.12 29.18
C GLU A 106 1.79 4.22 29.01
N ARG A 107 1.18 3.43 28.10
CA ARG A 107 -0.29 3.39 27.85
C ARG A 107 -0.98 4.77 27.80
N THR A 108 -0.37 5.76 27.15
CA THR A 108 -0.97 7.10 26.99
C THR A 108 -1.24 7.43 25.53
N ILE A 109 -2.13 8.39 25.25
CA ILE A 109 -2.30 8.95 23.89
C ILE A 109 -0.96 9.55 23.40
N LYS A 110 -0.17 10.09 24.33
CA LYS A 110 1.19 10.56 24.05
C LYS A 110 2.07 9.41 23.54
N SER A 111 2.04 8.23 24.15
CA SER A 111 2.83 7.09 23.67
C SER A 111 2.37 6.59 22.29
N LEU A 112 1.12 6.81 21.88
CA LEU A 112 0.68 6.51 20.50
C LEU A 112 1.32 7.45 19.47
N VAL A 113 1.53 8.72 19.84
CA VAL A 113 2.15 9.73 18.98
C VAL A 113 3.65 9.48 18.86
N TYR A 114 4.35 9.06 19.92
CA TYR A 114 5.82 8.90 19.96
C TYR A 114 6.32 7.44 19.86
N ALA A 115 5.44 6.46 19.67
CA ALA A 115 5.85 5.06 19.46
C ALA A 115 6.37 4.84 18.03
N ALA A 116 7.18 3.78 17.87
CA ALA A 116 7.51 3.25 16.56
C ALA A 116 6.21 2.96 15.78
N PRO A 117 6.17 3.20 14.46
CA PRO A 117 4.96 3.12 13.65
C PRO A 117 4.37 1.70 13.69
N PHE A 118 3.47 1.44 14.63
CA PHE A 118 2.91 0.12 14.88
C PHE A 118 2.10 -0.41 13.69
N ALA A 119 1.61 0.48 12.82
CA ALA A 119 0.90 0.11 11.62
C ALA A 119 1.83 -0.20 10.42
N ALA A 120 3.14 0.04 10.50
CA ALA A 120 4.05 -0.29 9.39
C ALA A 120 4.06 -1.80 9.07
N PRO A 121 4.08 -2.72 10.06
CA PRO A 121 3.88 -4.16 9.80
C PRO A 121 2.59 -4.50 9.05
N LEU A 122 1.50 -3.72 9.23
CA LEU A 122 0.23 -3.99 8.55
C LEU A 122 0.32 -3.84 7.03
N ALA A 123 1.36 -3.20 6.49
CA ALA A 123 1.64 -3.18 5.05
C ALA A 123 1.78 -4.61 4.50
N TYR A 124 2.45 -5.53 5.22
CA TYR A 124 2.54 -6.93 4.82
C TYR A 124 1.18 -7.63 4.83
N THR A 125 0.34 -7.34 5.83
CA THR A 125 -1.02 -7.88 5.88
C THR A 125 -1.83 -7.43 4.67
N GLY A 126 -1.79 -6.13 4.34
CA GLY A 126 -2.47 -5.61 3.14
C GLY A 126 -1.97 -6.25 1.84
N LEU A 127 -0.65 -6.31 1.64
CA LEU A 127 -0.04 -6.91 0.44
C LEU A 127 -0.33 -8.42 0.34
N GLY A 128 -0.32 -9.14 1.46
CA GLY A 128 -0.66 -10.55 1.53
C GLY A 128 -2.13 -10.80 1.18
N LEU A 129 -3.04 -9.98 1.71
CA LEU A 129 -4.47 -10.04 1.36
C LEU A 129 -4.70 -9.73 -0.12
N LEU A 130 -3.96 -8.78 -0.71
CA LEU A 130 -4.04 -8.53 -2.15
C LEU A 130 -3.65 -9.76 -2.99
N LEU A 131 -2.58 -10.48 -2.62
CA LEU A 131 -2.21 -11.74 -3.30
C LEU A 131 -3.31 -12.80 -3.19
N ILE A 132 -3.94 -12.92 -2.02
CA ILE A 132 -5.02 -13.87 -1.75
C ILE A 132 -6.26 -13.52 -2.57
N VAL A 133 -6.70 -12.25 -2.55
CA VAL A 133 -7.83 -11.74 -3.35
C VAL A 133 -7.59 -11.96 -4.84
N ASN A 134 -6.36 -11.68 -5.32
CA ASN A 134 -5.99 -11.85 -6.74
C ASN A 134 -6.18 -13.28 -7.26
N ARG A 135 -6.27 -14.27 -6.34
CA ARG A 135 -6.41 -15.70 -6.64
C ARG A 135 -7.79 -16.24 -6.29
N MET A 136 -8.49 -15.63 -5.32
CA MET A 136 -9.81 -16.09 -4.87
C MET A 136 -10.95 -15.57 -5.74
N ILE A 137 -10.83 -14.37 -6.31
CA ILE A 137 -11.95 -13.66 -6.92
C ILE A 137 -11.67 -13.35 -8.39
N PRO A 138 -12.63 -13.67 -9.28
CA PRO A 138 -12.87 -13.08 -10.58
C PRO A 138 -12.23 -11.73 -10.86
N ASP A 139 -11.27 -11.50 -11.75
CA ASP A 139 -10.83 -10.10 -12.03
C ASP A 139 -11.79 -9.31 -12.90
N ASP A 140 -12.73 -10.01 -13.53
CA ASP A 140 -13.91 -9.49 -14.19
C ASP A 140 -15.14 -9.42 -13.27
N ALA A 141 -14.97 -9.66 -11.97
CA ALA A 141 -16.03 -9.54 -10.98
C ALA A 141 -15.94 -8.19 -10.24
N ALA A 142 -17.10 -7.58 -9.97
CA ALA A 142 -17.16 -6.29 -9.28
C ALA A 142 -16.55 -6.39 -7.88
N GLU A 143 -16.74 -7.51 -7.19
CA GLU A 143 -16.24 -7.81 -5.86
C GLU A 143 -14.72 -7.68 -5.78
N TRP A 144 -13.99 -8.12 -6.81
CA TRP A 144 -12.53 -7.98 -6.85
C TRP A 144 -12.13 -6.50 -6.78
N SER A 145 -12.82 -5.65 -7.54
CA SER A 145 -12.60 -4.21 -7.53
C SER A 145 -12.86 -3.61 -6.15
N TYR A 146 -13.93 -4.02 -5.48
CA TYR A 146 -14.25 -3.55 -4.13
C TYR A 146 -13.22 -4.02 -3.08
N TRP A 147 -12.71 -5.24 -3.17
CA TRP A 147 -11.67 -5.72 -2.25
C TRP A 147 -10.34 -4.97 -2.45
N VAL A 148 -9.92 -4.73 -3.70
CA VAL A 148 -8.71 -3.94 -3.99
C VAL A 148 -8.91 -2.49 -3.53
N LEU A 149 -10.09 -1.91 -3.77
CA LEU A 149 -10.44 -0.57 -3.30
C LEU A 149 -10.43 -0.48 -1.76
N LEU A 150 -10.92 -1.52 -1.08
CA LEU A 150 -10.92 -1.58 0.38
C LEU A 150 -9.50 -1.61 0.94
N MET A 151 -8.59 -2.35 0.31
CA MET A 151 -7.18 -2.35 0.69
C MET A 151 -6.53 -0.98 0.45
N ALA A 152 -6.84 -0.32 -0.67
CA ALA A 152 -6.38 1.05 -0.92
C ALA A 152 -6.92 2.05 0.11
N LEU A 153 -8.22 1.96 0.45
CA LEU A 153 -8.87 2.76 1.49
C LEU A 153 -8.20 2.54 2.85
N GLY A 154 -7.91 1.29 3.22
CA GLY A 154 -7.16 0.95 4.43
C GLY A 154 -5.77 1.60 4.45
N GLY A 155 -5.07 1.60 3.31
CA GLY A 155 -3.81 2.31 3.16
C GLY A 155 -3.93 3.83 3.34
N PHE A 156 -4.95 4.47 2.73
CA PHE A 156 -5.17 5.91 2.90
C PHE A 156 -5.56 6.27 4.34
N LEU A 157 -6.34 5.42 5.01
CA LEU A 157 -6.60 5.56 6.43
C LEU A 157 -5.30 5.46 7.25
N GLY A 158 -4.41 4.53 6.89
CA GLY A 158 -3.05 4.45 7.42
C GLY A 158 -2.27 5.75 7.22
N ASN A 159 -2.22 6.29 6.00
CA ASN A 159 -1.56 7.57 5.71
C ASN A 159 -2.14 8.73 6.52
N PHE A 160 -3.47 8.76 6.70
CA PHE A 160 -4.11 9.78 7.53
C PHE A 160 -3.62 9.70 8.98
N VAL A 161 -3.61 8.49 9.55
CA VAL A 161 -3.15 8.27 10.93
C VAL A 161 -1.67 8.61 11.05
N PHE A 162 -0.81 8.11 10.16
CA PHE A 162 0.64 8.38 10.22
C PHE A 162 0.98 9.85 10.02
N SER A 163 0.39 10.50 9.01
CA SER A 163 0.62 11.94 8.81
C SER A 163 0.20 12.74 10.04
N LEU A 164 -0.88 12.34 10.70
CA LEU A 164 -1.34 12.99 11.92
C LEU A 164 -0.37 12.74 13.09
N THR A 165 0.02 11.48 13.33
CA THR A 165 0.88 11.13 14.47
C THR A 165 2.29 11.64 14.30
N ASP A 166 2.90 11.47 13.13
CA ASP A 166 4.30 11.80 12.89
C ASP A 166 4.51 13.31 12.95
N HIS A 167 3.62 14.09 12.33
CA HIS A 167 3.70 15.56 12.42
C HIS A 167 3.26 16.11 13.78
N ALA A 168 2.39 15.39 14.51
CA ALA A 168 2.08 15.76 15.90
C ALA A 168 3.32 15.62 16.83
N GLN A 169 4.26 14.71 16.54
CA GLN A 169 5.53 14.64 17.28
C GLN A 169 6.33 15.94 17.15
N ASN A 170 6.28 16.58 15.98
CA ASN A 170 6.91 17.87 15.71
C ASN A 170 6.03 19.07 16.12
N GLY A 171 4.84 18.81 16.69
CA GLY A 171 3.87 19.84 17.07
C GLY A 171 3.29 20.63 15.89
N PHE A 172 3.31 20.06 14.67
CA PHE A 172 2.94 20.77 13.43
C PHE A 172 3.69 22.10 13.27
N PHE A 173 5.01 22.08 13.45
CA PHE A 173 5.84 23.28 13.47
C PHE A 173 5.65 24.14 12.20
N HIS A 174 5.51 23.51 11.04
CA HIS A 174 5.11 24.18 9.80
C HIS A 174 3.65 23.91 9.46
N ALA A 175 2.92 24.96 9.04
CA ALA A 175 1.53 24.83 8.59
C ALA A 175 1.36 23.85 7.41
N THR A 176 2.41 23.67 6.60
CA THR A 176 2.43 22.72 5.48
C THR A 176 2.34 21.26 5.94
N GLU A 177 2.68 20.94 7.19
CA GLU A 177 2.54 19.59 7.76
C GLU A 177 1.07 19.14 7.88
N TRP A 178 0.11 20.07 7.83
CA TRP A 178 -1.31 19.75 7.76
C TRP A 178 -1.80 19.28 6.39
N ILE A 179 -1.05 19.56 5.32
CA ILE A 179 -1.43 19.18 3.94
C ILE A 179 -1.68 17.67 3.82
N PRO A 180 -0.76 16.76 4.20
CA PRO A 180 -1.00 15.33 4.07
C PRO A 180 -2.16 14.83 4.95
N VAL A 181 -2.39 15.42 6.13
CA VAL A 181 -3.51 15.07 7.02
C VAL A 181 -4.85 15.42 6.37
N VAL A 182 -5.03 16.67 5.94
CA VAL A 182 -6.26 17.13 5.31
C VAL A 182 -6.47 16.38 3.99
N SER A 183 -5.44 16.30 3.16
CA SER A 183 -5.50 15.61 1.87
C SER A 183 -5.92 14.14 2.01
N SER A 184 -5.32 13.40 2.96
CA SER A 184 -5.66 11.99 3.17
C SER A 184 -7.10 11.82 3.69
N SER A 185 -7.60 12.72 4.54
CA SER A 185 -8.99 12.66 5.00
C SER A 185 -10.00 12.83 3.86
N PHE A 186 -9.70 13.69 2.88
CA PHE A 186 -10.49 13.77 1.64
C PHE A 186 -10.44 12.46 0.84
N ALA A 187 -9.26 11.86 0.66
CA ALA A 187 -9.15 10.58 -0.05
C ALA A 187 -9.97 9.48 0.64
N VAL A 188 -9.88 9.35 1.97
CA VAL A 188 -10.67 8.40 2.76
C VAL A 188 -12.17 8.62 2.53
N GLY A 189 -12.66 9.87 2.60
CA GLY A 189 -14.07 10.19 2.36
C GLY A 189 -14.55 9.78 0.96
N PHE A 190 -13.78 10.12 -0.07
CA PHE A 190 -14.13 9.78 -1.46
C PHE A 190 -14.10 8.29 -1.74
N LEU A 191 -13.10 7.57 -1.25
CA LEU A 191 -12.96 6.12 -1.48
C LEU A 191 -13.90 5.28 -0.60
N THR A 192 -14.50 5.85 0.44
CA THR A 192 -15.54 5.21 1.25
C THR A 192 -16.89 5.19 0.54
N ALA A 193 -17.20 6.22 -0.25
CA ALA A 193 -18.52 6.38 -0.87
C ALA A 193 -19.01 5.18 -1.72
N PRO A 194 -18.17 4.49 -2.52
CA PRO A 194 -18.58 3.31 -3.29
C PRO A 194 -19.10 2.14 -2.44
N PHE A 195 -18.74 2.08 -1.15
CA PHE A 195 -19.20 1.04 -0.22
C PHE A 195 -20.53 1.38 0.45
N LEU A 196 -20.95 2.65 0.42
CA LEU A 196 -22.13 3.13 1.13
C LEU A 196 -23.30 3.42 0.20
N THR A 197 -23.02 3.71 -1.06
CA THR A 197 -24.04 4.10 -2.03
C THR A 197 -23.63 3.75 -3.45
N SER A 198 -24.61 3.64 -4.34
CA SER A 198 -24.39 3.49 -5.78
C SER A 198 -23.75 4.76 -6.33
N ILE A 199 -22.58 4.60 -6.95
CA ILE A 199 -21.83 5.70 -7.54
C ILE A 199 -21.93 5.69 -9.07
N GLY A 200 -21.88 6.88 -9.67
CA GLY A 200 -21.87 7.04 -11.13
C GLY A 200 -20.49 7.39 -11.69
N ARG A 201 -20.36 7.37 -13.02
CA ARG A 201 -19.10 7.71 -13.72
C ARG A 201 -18.54 9.09 -13.36
N LYS A 202 -19.40 10.08 -13.10
CA LYS A 202 -18.97 11.42 -12.66
C LYS A 202 -18.26 11.37 -11.31
N PHE A 203 -18.75 10.55 -10.38
CA PHE A 203 -18.13 10.38 -9.07
C PHE A 203 -16.79 9.64 -9.16
N LEU A 204 -16.69 8.62 -10.02
CA LEU A 204 -15.41 7.95 -10.29
C LEU A 204 -14.36 8.92 -10.85
N ARG A 205 -14.73 9.80 -11.79
CA ARG A 205 -13.82 10.82 -12.32
C ARG A 205 -13.36 11.78 -11.22
N LEU A 206 -14.27 12.21 -10.36
CA LEU A 206 -13.93 13.08 -9.23
C LEU A 206 -12.99 12.37 -8.23
N SER A 207 -13.24 11.08 -7.95
CA SER A 207 -12.33 10.25 -7.14
C SER A 207 -10.95 10.16 -7.79
N GLY A 208 -10.88 9.98 -9.11
CA GLY A 208 -9.62 10.03 -9.86
C GLY A 208 -8.87 11.36 -9.72
N LEU A 209 -9.57 12.51 -9.75
CA LEU A 209 -8.96 13.82 -9.51
C LEU A 209 -8.42 13.96 -8.08
N VAL A 210 -9.15 13.46 -7.08
CA VAL A 210 -8.69 13.41 -5.69
C VAL A 210 -7.43 12.57 -5.57
N LEU A 211 -7.38 11.40 -6.22
CA LEU A 211 -6.19 10.54 -6.26
C LEU A 211 -5.00 11.24 -6.95
N LEU A 212 -5.21 11.98 -8.05
CA LEU A 212 -4.14 12.75 -8.67
C LEU A 212 -3.59 13.83 -7.73
N ALA A 213 -4.46 14.49 -6.96
CA ALA A 213 -4.01 15.41 -5.91
C ALA A 213 -3.19 14.69 -4.83
N GLN A 214 -3.58 13.47 -4.41
CA GLN A 214 -2.79 12.66 -3.47
C GLN A 214 -1.39 12.35 -4.02
N ALA A 215 -1.28 11.99 -5.29
CA ALA A 215 0.02 11.76 -5.93
C ALA A 215 0.89 13.02 -5.87
N GLY A 216 0.31 14.19 -6.15
CA GLY A 216 0.99 15.48 -6.02
C GLY A 216 1.48 15.75 -4.59
N VAL A 217 0.63 15.53 -3.59
CA VAL A 217 0.98 15.68 -2.16
C VAL A 217 2.15 14.77 -1.79
N GLY A 218 2.10 13.49 -2.17
CA GLY A 218 3.18 12.55 -1.86
C GLY A 218 4.51 12.86 -2.54
N LEU A 219 4.49 13.26 -3.82
CA LEU A 219 5.70 13.64 -4.54
C LEU A 219 6.33 14.92 -3.97
N LEU A 220 5.52 15.93 -3.63
CA LEU A 220 6.00 17.14 -2.96
C LEU A 220 6.53 16.85 -1.55
N GLY A 221 5.83 16.01 -0.79
CA GLY A 221 6.30 15.59 0.53
C GLY A 221 7.64 14.87 0.46
N ALA A 222 7.80 13.94 -0.48
CA ALA A 222 9.05 13.21 -0.69
C ALA A 222 10.20 14.16 -1.07
N TYR A 223 9.91 15.16 -1.93
CA TYR A 223 10.87 16.22 -2.26
C TYR A 223 11.30 17.01 -1.02
N TYR A 224 10.37 17.46 -0.19
CA TYR A 224 10.70 18.24 1.01
C TYR A 224 11.46 17.42 2.05
N HIS A 225 11.10 16.14 2.25
CA HIS A 225 11.82 15.23 3.13
C HIS A 225 13.27 15.03 2.64
N LEU A 226 13.45 14.68 1.36
CA LEU A 226 14.77 14.48 0.79
C LEU A 226 15.60 15.78 0.80
N ALA A 227 14.99 16.93 0.53
CA ALA A 227 15.68 18.22 0.57
C ALA A 227 16.17 18.55 1.98
N ALA A 228 15.42 18.20 3.03
CA ALA A 228 15.84 18.35 4.41
C ALA A 228 17.03 17.44 4.74
N ASP A 229 17.00 16.17 4.32
CA ASP A 229 18.10 15.22 4.58
C ASP A 229 19.38 15.58 3.82
N LEU A 230 19.26 16.12 2.60
CA LEU A 230 20.41 16.61 1.82
C LEU A 230 21.08 17.83 2.48
N GLN A 231 20.32 18.62 3.23
CA GLN A 231 20.79 19.81 3.96
C GLN A 231 21.09 19.49 5.44
N GLY A 232 20.92 18.22 5.85
CA GLY A 232 21.07 17.79 7.23
C GLY A 232 22.52 17.93 7.72
N PRO A 233 22.72 18.16 9.03
CA PRO A 233 24.03 18.50 9.59
C PRO A 233 24.97 17.29 9.77
N ALA A 234 24.52 16.06 9.50
CA ALA A 234 25.34 14.88 9.76
C ALA A 234 26.54 14.77 8.80
N PRO A 235 27.62 14.05 9.19
CA PRO A 235 28.82 13.92 8.36
C PRO A 235 28.62 13.20 7.03
N SER A 236 27.51 12.44 6.88
CA SER A 236 27.21 11.70 5.66
C SER A 236 25.73 11.75 5.32
N LEU A 237 25.41 11.73 4.03
CA LEU A 237 24.03 11.67 3.54
C LEU A 237 23.29 10.44 4.06
N LEU A 238 23.98 9.30 4.17
CA LEU A 238 23.34 8.08 4.67
C LEU A 238 22.90 8.23 6.12
N THR A 239 23.71 8.89 6.96
CA THR A 239 23.32 9.22 8.34
C THR A 239 22.11 10.14 8.36
N ASN A 240 22.08 11.19 7.54
CA ASN A 240 20.91 12.05 7.43
C ASN A 240 19.66 11.26 6.98
N LEU A 241 19.77 10.32 6.03
CA LEU A 241 18.64 9.52 5.57
C LEU A 241 18.15 8.50 6.62
N ILE A 242 19.04 7.99 7.48
CA ILE A 242 18.68 7.04 8.54
C ILE A 242 18.05 7.76 9.73
N ASP A 243 18.60 8.90 10.13
CA ASP A 243 18.20 9.62 11.36
C ASP A 243 17.24 10.79 11.09
N GLY A 244 17.02 11.15 9.83
CA GLY A 244 16.27 12.32 9.39
C GLY A 244 14.82 12.04 8.98
N ALA A 245 14.34 12.78 7.99
CA ALA A 245 12.96 12.72 7.55
C ALA A 245 12.70 11.47 6.69
N PRO A 246 11.64 10.68 6.94
CA PRO A 246 11.42 9.45 6.20
C PRO A 246 10.98 9.74 4.76
N VAL A 247 11.90 9.66 3.79
CA VAL A 247 11.62 9.96 2.37
C VAL A 247 10.57 9.04 1.76
N PHE A 248 10.45 7.80 2.24
CA PHE A 248 9.46 6.83 1.75
C PHE A 248 8.04 7.06 2.28
N ALA A 249 7.87 7.69 3.44
CA ALA A 249 6.54 7.88 4.03
C ALA A 249 5.61 8.71 3.10
N PRO A 250 6.04 9.85 2.52
CA PRO A 250 5.22 10.55 1.53
C PRO A 250 4.99 9.77 0.23
N LEU A 251 5.91 8.87 -0.16
CA LEU A 251 5.76 8.05 -1.37
C LEU A 251 4.68 6.98 -1.25
N LEU A 252 4.16 6.73 -0.04
CA LEU A 252 3.00 5.87 0.16
C LEU A 252 1.73 6.46 -0.48
N PHE A 253 1.61 7.78 -0.60
CA PHE A 253 0.48 8.41 -1.30
C PHE A 253 0.40 8.02 -2.79
N PRO A 254 1.41 8.29 -3.65
CA PRO A 254 1.35 7.86 -5.05
C PRO A 254 1.29 6.34 -5.19
N ASN A 255 1.87 5.59 -4.25
CA ASN A 255 1.71 4.14 -4.22
C ASN A 255 0.23 3.71 -4.08
N LEU A 256 -0.49 4.27 -3.10
CA LEU A 256 -1.92 3.98 -2.91
C LEU A 256 -2.81 4.53 -4.03
N VAL A 257 -2.38 5.61 -4.69
CA VAL A 257 -3.02 6.10 -5.93
C VAL A 257 -2.96 5.05 -7.02
N LEU A 258 -1.85 4.35 -7.19
CA LEU A 258 -1.76 3.25 -8.16
C LEU A 258 -2.71 2.11 -7.79
N LEU A 259 -2.74 1.70 -6.51
CA LEU A 259 -3.62 0.62 -6.06
C LEU A 259 -5.10 0.98 -6.22
N ALA A 260 -5.51 2.17 -5.76
CA ALA A 260 -6.86 2.67 -5.96
C ALA A 260 -7.19 2.82 -7.44
N GLY A 261 -6.24 3.28 -8.26
CA GLY A 261 -6.39 3.40 -9.71
C GLY A 261 -6.68 2.07 -10.40
N ILE A 262 -6.01 0.99 -9.99
CA ILE A 262 -6.30 -0.38 -10.46
C ILE A 262 -7.76 -0.75 -10.14
N ALA A 263 -8.20 -0.51 -8.90
CA ALA A 263 -9.57 -0.80 -8.49
C ALA A 263 -10.63 0.06 -9.21
N LEU A 264 -10.38 1.36 -9.38
CA LEU A 264 -11.31 2.26 -10.05
C LEU A 264 -11.39 1.99 -11.56
N TRP A 265 -10.30 1.51 -12.17
CA TRP A 265 -10.30 1.07 -13.57
C TRP A 265 -11.28 -0.08 -13.75
N THR A 266 -11.17 -1.15 -12.95
CA THR A 266 -12.07 -2.30 -13.09
C THR A 266 -13.49 -1.98 -12.65
N LEU A 267 -13.68 -1.19 -11.59
CA LEU A 267 -15.00 -0.78 -11.13
C LEU A 267 -15.74 0.07 -12.17
N ARG A 268 -15.03 0.91 -12.92
CA ARG A 268 -15.61 1.69 -14.01
C ARG A 268 -16.30 0.78 -15.02
N ASP A 269 -15.61 -0.26 -15.48
CA ASP A 269 -16.12 -1.15 -16.54
C ASP A 269 -17.45 -1.81 -16.14
N HIS A 270 -17.63 -2.16 -14.86
CA HIS A 270 -18.88 -2.71 -14.33
C HIS A 270 -20.02 -1.70 -14.32
N ILE A 271 -19.74 -0.47 -13.89
CA ILE A 271 -20.74 0.63 -13.91
C ILE A 271 -21.17 0.94 -15.36
N GLU A 272 -20.28 0.78 -16.35
CA GLU A 272 -20.65 0.96 -17.75
C GLU A 272 -21.60 -0.13 -18.23
N GLN A 273 -21.33 -1.39 -17.89
CA GLN A 273 -22.17 -2.55 -18.26
C GLN A 273 -23.58 -2.46 -17.66
N ASP A 274 -23.70 -2.10 -16.38
CA ASP A 274 -25.00 -1.96 -15.71
C ASP A 274 -25.86 -0.86 -16.35
N ALA A 275 -25.24 0.26 -16.72
CA ALA A 275 -25.93 1.37 -17.37
C ALA A 275 -26.46 0.99 -18.76
N ASP A 276 -25.67 0.24 -19.54
CA ASP A 276 -26.05 -0.21 -20.87
C ASP A 276 -27.17 -1.27 -20.80
N ALA A 277 -27.12 -2.18 -19.82
CA ALA A 277 -28.17 -3.17 -19.58
C ALA A 277 -29.53 -2.51 -19.27
N ILE A 278 -29.55 -1.50 -18.40
CA ILE A 278 -30.76 -0.73 -18.09
C ILE A 278 -31.30 -0.02 -19.34
N SER A 279 -30.43 0.63 -20.13
CA SER A 279 -30.85 1.33 -21.34
C SER A 279 -31.40 0.40 -22.43
N SER A 280 -31.03 -0.88 -22.44
CA SER A 280 -31.53 -1.86 -23.41
C SER A 280 -32.90 -2.46 -23.04
N THR A 281 -33.36 -2.22 -21.81
CA THR A 281 -34.62 -2.78 -21.27
C THR A 281 -35.78 -1.77 -21.32
N ILE A 282 -35.49 -0.50 -21.62
CA ILE A 282 -36.45 0.61 -21.75
C ILE A 282 -36.69 0.89 -23.23
#